data_AF-A0A0C1RME1-F1
#
_entry.id   AF-A0A0C1RME1-F1
#
_cell.length_a   1.000
_cell.length_b   1.000
_cell.length_c   1.000
_cell.angle_alpha   90.00
_cell.angle_beta   90.00
_cell.angle_gamma   90.00
#
_symmetry.space_group_name_H-M   'P 1'
#
loop_
_entity.id
_entity.type
_entity.pdbx_description
1 polymer ?
#
loop_
_entity_poly.entity_id
_entity_poly.type
_entity_poly.pdbx_seq_one_letter_code
_entity_poly.pdbx_strand_id
1 'polypeptide(L)'
;MVYTVGVADLKISGDDTDLIITYALGSCLGITVYDIRMKRAGMLHCMLPDSSIDPAKAAGNPCLYVDSGMKIMLDDFYRNGSRKHNLMIRVAGGSSSKLNEEDFFQIGRRNFISLRKYLWGEGLMLKAYDVGGYGSRTVTLEVANGKMIIKYQDSTKEL
;
A
#
# COMPACT_ATOMS: atom_id res chain seq x y z
N MET A 1 -17.93 7.25 4.98
CA MET A 1 -17.38 6.74 6.28
C MET A 1 -15.85 6.84 6.28
N VAL A 2 -15.19 6.54 7.41
CA VAL A 2 -13.71 6.51 7.48
C VAL A 2 -13.27 5.10 7.90
N TYR A 3 -12.49 4.44 7.05
CA TYR A 3 -11.87 3.16 7.36
C TYR A 3 -10.41 3.35 7.76
N THR A 4 -10.05 2.84 8.92
CA THR A 4 -8.65 2.75 9.34
C THR A 4 -8.07 1.40 8.91
N VAL A 5 -6.93 1.41 8.21
CA VAL A 5 -6.16 0.23 7.85
C VAL A 5 -5.01 0.07 8.84
N GLY A 6 -5.10 -0.98 9.66
CA GLY A 6 -4.04 -1.34 10.60
C GLY A 6 -2.84 -2.02 9.93
N VAL A 7 -1.79 -2.31 10.71
CA VAL A 7 -0.66 -3.11 10.21
C VAL A 7 -1.16 -4.50 9.81
N ALA A 8 -0.71 -4.99 8.65
CA ALA A 8 -1.11 -6.28 8.10
C ALA A 8 -2.64 -6.39 7.90
N ASP A 9 -3.25 -5.30 7.42
CA ASP A 9 -4.67 -5.20 7.09
C ASP A 9 -4.87 -4.62 5.69
N LEU A 10 -6.08 -4.82 5.16
CA LEU A 10 -6.54 -4.38 3.85
C LEU A 10 -7.99 -3.90 3.99
N LYS A 11 -8.29 -2.74 3.41
CA LYS A 11 -9.67 -2.24 3.25
C LYS A 11 -9.92 -1.85 1.81
N ILE A 12 -11.12 -2.13 1.32
CA ILE A 12 -11.60 -1.80 -0.02
C ILE A 12 -12.99 -1.20 0.13
N SER A 13 -13.27 -0.10 -0.58
CA SER A 13 -14.59 0.49 -0.68
C SER A 13 -14.91 0.88 -2.14
N GLY A 14 -16.20 0.91 -2.46
CA GLY A 14 -16.74 1.46 -3.70
C GLY A 14 -17.75 2.58 -3.46
N ASP A 15 -17.84 3.10 -2.24
CA ASP A 15 -18.69 4.25 -1.90
C ASP A 15 -17.84 5.53 -1.95
N ASP A 16 -18.24 6.49 -2.78
CA ASP A 16 -17.48 7.71 -3.02
C ASP A 16 -17.40 8.64 -1.80
N THR A 17 -18.26 8.45 -0.79
CA THR A 17 -18.23 9.19 0.47
C THR A 17 -17.22 8.64 1.48
N ASP A 18 -16.51 7.56 1.14
CA ASP A 18 -15.55 6.91 2.01
C ASP A 18 -14.12 7.47 1.90
N LEU A 19 -13.45 7.46 3.05
CA LEU A 19 -12.00 7.67 3.18
C LEU A 19 -11.36 6.40 3.72
N ILE A 20 -10.22 6.01 3.15
CA ILE A 20 -9.41 4.90 3.66
C ILE A 20 -8.08 5.48 4.16
N ILE A 21 -7.74 5.27 5.43
CA ILE A 21 -6.62 5.91 6.10
C ILE A 21 -5.72 4.87 6.74
N THR A 22 -4.41 5.00 6.57
CA THR A 22 -3.41 4.32 7.40
C THR A 22 -2.49 5.32 8.07
N TYR A 23 -2.20 5.08 9.33
CA TYR A 23 -1.40 5.97 10.16
C TYR A 23 0.04 5.47 10.32
N ALA A 24 0.94 6.42 10.55
CA ALA A 24 2.31 6.18 11.03
C ALA A 24 3.10 5.14 10.21
N LEU A 25 3.06 5.22 8.88
CA LEU A 25 3.90 4.41 8.00
C LEU A 25 5.38 4.76 8.20
N GLY A 26 6.09 3.90 8.93
CA GLY A 26 7.55 3.86 9.03
C GLY A 26 8.14 3.02 7.90
N SER A 27 8.82 1.92 8.23
CA SER A 27 9.37 0.96 7.25
C SER A 27 8.31 0.15 6.48
N CYS A 28 7.07 0.13 6.96
CA CYS A 28 5.92 -0.45 6.25
C CYS A 28 5.55 0.34 4.98
N LEU A 29 4.76 -0.27 4.11
CA LEU A 29 4.19 0.40 2.94
C LEU A 29 2.66 0.49 3.06
N GLY A 30 2.13 1.68 2.74
CA GLY A 30 0.72 1.89 2.41
C GLY A 30 0.59 1.90 0.89
N ILE A 31 0.02 0.84 0.34
CA ILE A 31 -0.15 0.65 -1.10
C ILE A 31 -1.62 0.89 -1.42
N THR A 32 -1.89 1.79 -2.36
CA THR A 32 -3.25 2.10 -2.81
C THR A 32 -3.49 1.58 -4.22
N VAL A 33 -4.69 1.07 -4.45
CA VAL A 33 -5.21 0.74 -5.78
C VAL A 33 -6.52 1.47 -5.95
N TYR A 34 -6.69 2.15 -7.07
CA TYR A 34 -7.95 2.79 -7.42
C TYR A 34 -8.33 2.46 -8.87
N ASP A 35 -9.56 2.01 -9.08
CA ASP A 35 -10.10 1.82 -10.43
C ASP A 35 -10.85 3.07 -10.87
N ILE A 36 -10.32 3.75 -11.89
CA ILE A 36 -10.88 5.02 -12.39
C ILE A 36 -12.28 4.88 -13.00
N ARG A 37 -12.65 3.68 -13.47
CA ARG A 37 -13.93 3.37 -14.12
C ARG A 37 -14.95 2.88 -13.10
N MET A 38 -14.55 1.97 -12.22
CA MET A 38 -15.43 1.37 -11.22
C MET A 38 -15.59 2.24 -9.97
N LYS A 39 -14.76 3.29 -9.80
CA LYS A 39 -14.74 4.15 -8.61
C LYS A 39 -14.57 3.36 -7.31
N ARG A 40 -13.73 2.31 -7.38
CA ARG A 40 -13.37 1.46 -6.24
C ARG A 40 -11.96 1.77 -5.80
N ALA A 41 -11.75 1.88 -4.50
CA ALA A 41 -10.44 2.17 -3.91
C ALA A 41 -10.11 1.14 -2.84
N GLY A 42 -8.83 0.76 -2.76
CA GLY A 42 -8.31 -0.17 -1.79
C GLY A 42 -6.97 0.31 -1.25
N MET A 43 -6.71 -0.01 0.00
CA MET A 43 -5.44 0.28 0.66
C MET A 43 -4.97 -0.92 1.48
N LEU A 44 -3.74 -1.34 1.20
CA LEU A 44 -3.01 -2.38 1.92
C LEU A 44 -1.93 -1.72 2.79
N HIS A 45 -1.83 -2.14 4.05
CA HIS A 45 -0.70 -1.81 4.92
C HIS A 45 0.12 -3.07 5.21
N CYS A 46 1.20 -3.27 4.46
CA CYS A 46 2.09 -4.43 4.61
C CYS A 46 3.42 -4.05 5.27
N MET A 47 4.03 -5.02 5.96
CA MET A 47 5.27 -4.82 6.73
C MET A 47 6.46 -5.59 6.15
N LEU A 48 6.23 -6.72 5.48
CA LEU A 48 7.28 -7.63 5.03
C LEU A 48 7.27 -7.80 3.50
N PRO A 49 8.42 -8.09 2.87
CA PRO A 49 8.52 -8.01 1.43
C PRO A 49 7.93 -9.22 0.71
N ASP A 50 8.05 -10.43 1.25
CA ASP A 50 7.74 -11.64 0.50
C ASP A 50 7.26 -12.76 1.43
N SER A 51 6.12 -13.38 1.08
CA SER A 51 5.46 -14.43 1.85
C SER A 51 6.29 -15.72 1.97
N SER A 52 7.24 -15.96 1.05
CA SER A 52 8.14 -17.12 1.11
C SER A 52 9.14 -17.08 2.27
N ILE A 53 9.31 -15.92 2.91
CA ILE A 53 10.15 -15.78 4.11
C ILE A 53 9.63 -16.64 5.26
N ASP A 54 8.31 -16.72 5.42
CA ASP A 54 7.65 -17.54 6.44
C ASP A 54 6.24 -17.92 5.94
N PRO A 55 6.14 -19.05 5.20
CA PRO A 55 4.87 -19.47 4.61
C PRO A 55 3.78 -19.76 5.64
N ALA A 56 4.14 -20.23 6.84
CA ALA A 56 3.17 -20.53 7.89
C ALA A 56 2.55 -19.22 8.42
N LYS A 57 3.36 -18.19 8.62
CA LYS A 57 2.88 -16.87 9.02
C LYS A 57 2.08 -16.19 7.92
N ALA A 58 2.48 -16.34 6.66
CA ALA A 58 1.74 -15.82 5.52
C ALA A 58 0.35 -16.47 5.38
N ALA A 59 0.23 -17.77 5.66
CA ALA A 59 -1.07 -18.46 5.66
C ALA A 59 -2.00 -17.92 6.75
N GLY A 60 -1.46 -17.53 7.91
CA GLY A 60 -2.23 -16.93 9.00
C GLY A 60 -2.63 -15.48 8.76
N ASN A 61 -1.73 -14.67 8.18
CA ASN A 61 -2.05 -13.30 7.77
C ASN A 61 -1.30 -12.90 6.48
N PRO A 62 -1.96 -13.04 5.31
CA PRO A 62 -1.35 -12.72 4.02
C PRO A 62 -1.15 -11.21 3.80
N CYS A 63 -1.91 -10.34 4.48
CA CYS A 63 -1.76 -8.89 4.37
C CYS A 63 -0.46 -8.37 5.03
N LEU A 64 0.23 -9.23 5.81
CA LEU A 64 1.53 -8.91 6.37
C LEU A 64 2.60 -8.69 5.29
N TYR A 65 2.48 -9.40 4.16
CA TYR A 65 3.46 -9.41 3.08
C TYR A 65 2.98 -8.67 1.84
N VAL A 66 3.92 -8.06 1.12
CA VAL A 66 3.62 -7.28 -0.10
C VAL A 66 2.95 -8.14 -1.16
N ASP A 67 3.52 -9.29 -1.50
CA ASP A 67 3.05 -10.17 -2.58
C ASP A 67 1.67 -10.76 -2.28
N SER A 68 1.49 -11.43 -1.14
CA SER A 68 0.21 -12.06 -0.80
C SER A 68 -0.89 -11.03 -0.53
N GLY A 69 -0.56 -9.90 0.09
CA GLY A 69 -1.52 -8.81 0.30
C GLY A 69 -1.95 -8.15 -1.01
N MET A 70 -1.00 -7.88 -1.91
CA MET A 70 -1.32 -7.34 -3.24
C MET A 70 -2.16 -8.31 -4.06
N LYS A 71 -1.88 -9.62 -3.97
CA LYS A 71 -2.68 -10.65 -4.63
C LYS A 71 -4.13 -10.61 -4.18
N ILE A 72 -4.37 -10.60 -2.87
CA ILE A 72 -5.74 -10.54 -2.32
C ILE A 72 -6.46 -9.27 -2.78
N MET A 73 -5.78 -8.13 -2.73
CA MET A 73 -6.35 -6.86 -3.14
C MET A 73 -6.71 -6.87 -4.63
N LEU A 74 -5.78 -7.28 -5.52
CA LEU A 74 -6.05 -7.31 -6.95
C LEU A 74 -7.11 -8.34 -7.34
N ASP A 75 -7.13 -9.51 -6.70
CA ASP A 75 -8.15 -10.53 -6.91
C ASP A 75 -9.55 -10.02 -6.51
N ASP A 76 -9.68 -9.20 -5.47
CA ASP A 76 -10.94 -8.52 -5.16
C ASP A 76 -11.36 -7.54 -6.28
N PHE A 77 -10.45 -6.68 -6.73
CA PHE A 77 -10.73 -5.74 -7.82
C PHE A 77 -11.18 -6.49 -9.08
N TYR A 78 -10.45 -7.51 -9.50
CA TYR A 78 -10.78 -8.28 -10.71
C TYR A 78 -12.11 -9.03 -10.58
N ARG A 79 -12.40 -9.64 -9.42
CA ARG A 79 -13.70 -10.28 -9.17
C ARG A 79 -14.85 -9.30 -9.23
N ASN A 80 -14.61 -8.03 -8.90
CA ASN A 80 -15.58 -6.95 -8.99
C ASN A 80 -15.55 -6.21 -10.35
N GLY A 81 -14.94 -6.80 -11.39
CA GLY A 81 -15.00 -6.31 -12.76
C GLY A 81 -13.95 -5.26 -13.14
N SER A 82 -13.01 -4.94 -12.25
CA SER A 82 -11.90 -4.06 -12.58
C SER A 82 -11.01 -4.66 -13.67
N ARG A 83 -10.39 -3.78 -14.46
CA ARG A 83 -9.45 -4.17 -15.52
C ARG A 83 -8.09 -3.54 -15.25
N LYS A 84 -7.01 -4.28 -15.55
CA LYS A 84 -5.63 -3.86 -15.31
C LYS A 84 -5.33 -2.42 -15.76
N HIS A 85 -5.77 -2.04 -16.97
CA HIS A 85 -5.53 -0.70 -17.53
C HIS A 85 -6.31 0.43 -16.85
N ASN A 86 -7.30 0.13 -16.02
CA ASN A 86 -8.03 1.12 -15.23
C ASN A 86 -7.43 1.34 -13.84
N LEU A 87 -6.52 0.46 -13.41
CA LEU A 87 -5.96 0.49 -12.07
C LEU A 87 -4.86 1.56 -11.96
N MET A 88 -5.06 2.48 -11.04
CA MET A 88 -4.07 3.46 -10.61
C MET A 88 -3.47 2.99 -9.29
N ILE A 89 -2.19 2.65 -9.31
CA ILE A 89 -1.47 2.11 -8.15
C ILE A 89 -0.48 3.15 -7.65
N ARG A 90 -0.53 3.49 -6.37
CA ARG A 90 0.44 4.37 -5.72
C ARG A 90 0.89 3.77 -4.40
N VAL A 91 2.01 4.25 -3.88
CA VAL A 91 2.57 3.74 -2.63
C VAL A 91 3.29 4.83 -1.86
N ALA A 92 3.16 4.80 -0.54
CA ALA A 92 4.00 5.59 0.34
C ALA A 92 4.46 4.81 1.57
N GLY A 93 5.49 5.31 2.25
CA GLY A 93 6.07 4.67 3.43
C GLY A 93 7.53 4.24 3.21
N GLY A 94 7.95 3.16 3.84
CA GLY A 94 9.29 2.63 3.71
C GLY A 94 10.39 3.58 4.19
N SER A 95 10.11 4.43 5.19
CA SER A 95 11.13 5.27 5.82
C SER A 95 12.08 4.46 6.68
N SER A 96 13.27 5.01 6.88
CA SER A 96 14.28 4.50 7.80
C SER A 96 14.30 5.32 9.09
N SER A 97 14.67 4.69 10.21
CA SER A 97 15.01 5.41 11.44
C SER A 97 16.42 5.99 11.34
N LYS A 98 16.62 7.26 11.75
CA LYS A 98 17.96 7.90 11.79
C LYS A 98 18.93 7.25 12.78
N LEU A 99 18.43 6.51 13.77
CA LEU A 99 19.21 5.98 14.90
C LEU A 99 19.93 4.66 14.60
N ASN A 100 19.56 3.96 13.53
CA ASN A 100 20.14 2.67 13.17
C ASN A 100 20.67 2.76 11.74
N GLU A 101 21.93 3.15 11.57
CA GLU A 101 22.62 3.03 10.26
C GLU A 101 22.82 1.54 9.89
N GLU A 102 22.85 0.65 10.89
CA GLU A 102 22.74 -0.81 10.75
C GLU A 102 21.27 -1.28 10.72
N ASP A 103 20.39 -0.59 10.00
CA ASP A 103 19.03 -1.08 9.73
C ASP A 103 19.16 -2.35 8.86
N PHE A 104 19.46 -3.49 9.50
CA PHE A 104 20.11 -4.67 8.93
C PHE A 104 19.29 -5.41 7.87
N PHE A 105 18.20 -4.81 7.38
CA PHE A 105 17.61 -5.24 6.12
C PHE A 105 16.93 -4.17 5.29
N GLN A 106 17.12 -2.86 5.55
CA GLN A 106 16.43 -1.77 4.83
C GLN A 106 14.99 -2.16 4.48
N ILE A 107 14.20 -2.58 5.48
CA ILE A 107 12.94 -3.32 5.26
C ILE A 107 12.03 -2.54 4.31
N GLY A 108 11.94 -1.22 4.48
CA GLY A 108 11.20 -0.35 3.58
C GLY A 108 11.65 -0.43 2.12
N ARG A 109 12.97 -0.45 1.89
CA ARG A 109 13.54 -0.65 0.54
C ARG A 109 13.21 -2.03 -0.01
N ARG A 110 13.34 -3.08 0.80
CA ARG A 110 13.00 -4.46 0.36
C ARG A 110 11.52 -4.58 0.02
N ASN A 111 10.64 -4.00 0.84
CA ASN A 111 9.21 -3.97 0.60
C ASN A 111 8.92 -3.28 -0.73
N PHE A 112 9.57 -2.14 -0.99
CA PHE A 112 9.36 -1.40 -2.24
C PHE A 112 9.90 -2.15 -3.47
N ILE A 113 11.07 -2.78 -3.35
CA ILE A 113 11.61 -3.64 -4.42
C ILE A 113 10.66 -4.81 -4.69
N SER A 114 10.14 -5.46 -3.64
CA SER A 114 9.19 -6.55 -3.80
C SER A 114 7.91 -6.09 -4.49
N LEU A 115 7.35 -4.95 -4.09
CA LEU A 115 6.18 -4.37 -4.74
C LEU A 115 6.43 -4.15 -6.23
N ARG A 116 7.57 -3.56 -6.60
CA ARG A 116 7.91 -3.33 -8.00
C ARG A 116 8.04 -4.64 -8.79
N LYS A 117 8.65 -5.67 -8.20
CA LYS A 117 8.76 -7.00 -8.82
C LYS A 117 7.38 -7.65 -9.00
N TYR A 118 6.54 -7.59 -7.97
CA TYR A 118 5.17 -8.11 -8.01
C TYR A 118 4.35 -7.43 -9.11
N LEU A 119 4.34 -6.09 -9.14
CA LEU A 119 3.62 -5.32 -10.16
C LEU A 119 4.14 -5.63 -11.56
N TRP A 120 5.46 -5.74 -11.74
CA TRP A 120 6.05 -6.11 -13.02
C TRP A 120 5.58 -7.48 -13.51
N GLY A 121 5.56 -8.49 -12.62
CA GLY A 121 5.04 -9.83 -12.92
C GLY A 121 3.56 -9.82 -13.32
N GLU A 122 2.78 -8.90 -12.75
CA GLU A 122 1.37 -8.68 -13.09
C GLU A 122 1.15 -7.79 -14.32
N GLY A 123 2.20 -7.26 -14.95
CA GLY A 123 2.08 -6.31 -16.06
C GLY A 123 1.47 -4.97 -15.64
N LEU A 124 1.67 -4.57 -14.38
CA LEU A 124 1.20 -3.33 -13.78
C LEU A 124 2.38 -2.41 -13.47
N MET A 125 2.10 -1.10 -13.34
CA MET A 125 3.10 -0.10 -13.01
C MET A 125 2.59 0.84 -11.92
N LEU A 126 3.52 1.39 -11.14
CA LEU A 126 3.21 2.47 -10.20
C LEU A 126 2.95 3.76 -10.97
N LYS A 127 1.87 4.45 -10.62
CA LYS A 127 1.58 5.78 -11.15
C LYS A 127 2.41 6.86 -10.46
N ALA A 128 2.61 6.72 -9.16
CA ALA A 128 3.42 7.60 -8.32
C ALA A 128 3.86 6.85 -7.05
N TYR A 129 4.93 7.33 -6.42
CA TYR A 129 5.41 6.78 -5.16
C TYR A 129 6.06 7.85 -4.29
N ASP A 130 5.90 7.71 -2.98
CA ASP A 130 6.59 8.48 -1.96
C ASP A 130 7.21 7.54 -0.93
N VAL A 131 8.40 7.03 -1.24
CA VAL A 131 9.03 5.96 -0.45
C VAL A 131 10.41 6.39 0.03
N GLY A 132 10.82 5.91 1.21
CA GLY A 132 12.11 6.25 1.81
C GLY A 132 12.03 7.48 2.69
N GLY A 133 13.17 8.16 2.88
CA GLY A 133 13.29 9.30 3.79
C GLY A 133 13.23 8.89 5.28
N TYR A 134 12.97 9.88 6.12
CA TYR A 134 12.95 9.74 7.58
C TYR A 134 11.60 10.15 8.15
N GLY A 135 11.25 9.58 9.31
CA GLY A 135 9.99 9.87 9.98
C GLY A 135 8.80 9.08 9.40
N SER A 136 7.72 9.02 10.16
CA SER A 136 6.50 8.34 9.72
C SER A 136 5.61 9.28 8.90
N ARG A 137 4.70 8.71 8.11
CA ARG A 137 3.69 9.47 7.37
C ARG A 137 2.34 8.79 7.43
N THR A 138 1.27 9.59 7.39
CA THR A 138 -0.11 9.11 7.28
C THR A 138 -0.54 9.20 5.82
N VAL A 139 -1.24 8.18 5.35
CA VAL A 139 -1.80 8.14 3.99
C VAL A 139 -3.30 8.08 4.09
N THR A 140 -3.96 8.98 3.37
CA THR A 140 -5.41 8.98 3.16
C THR A 140 -5.70 8.77 1.68
N LEU A 141 -6.62 7.86 1.37
CA LEU A 141 -7.16 7.63 0.04
C LEU A 141 -8.62 8.06 0.02
N GLU A 142 -8.94 9.02 -0.83
CA GLU A 142 -10.32 9.44 -1.09
C GLU A 142 -10.95 8.51 -2.15
N VAL A 143 -12.05 7.83 -1.81
CA VAL A 143 -12.69 6.89 -2.73
C VAL A 143 -13.36 7.62 -3.89
N ALA A 144 -13.90 8.83 -3.67
CA ALA A 144 -14.55 9.64 -4.71
C ALA A 144 -13.74 9.83 -5.99
N ASN A 145 -12.42 10.01 -5.86
CA ASN A 145 -11.58 10.47 -6.95
C ASN A 145 -10.24 9.72 -7.04
N GLY A 146 -9.90 8.86 -6.06
CA GLY A 146 -8.64 8.14 -6.01
C GLY A 146 -7.44 9.00 -5.66
N LYS A 147 -7.66 10.17 -5.03
CA LYS A 147 -6.59 11.03 -4.52
C LYS A 147 -5.93 10.40 -3.32
N MET A 148 -4.60 10.37 -3.36
CA MET A 148 -3.77 9.89 -2.27
C MET A 148 -3.09 11.08 -1.61
N ILE A 149 -3.48 11.37 -0.37
CA ILE A 149 -2.93 12.46 0.43
C ILE A 149 -1.92 11.88 1.41
N ILE A 150 -0.74 12.48 1.45
CA ILE A 150 0.35 12.12 2.36
C ILE A 150 0.56 13.25 3.34
N LYS A 151 0.41 12.94 4.62
CA LYS A 151 0.67 13.85 5.73
C LYS A 151 1.93 13.44 6.46
N TYR A 152 2.92 14.32 6.46
CA TYR A 152 4.09 14.26 7.34
C TYR A 152 3.82 15.06 8.60
N GLN A 153 4.81 15.12 9.49
CA GLN A 153 4.74 15.94 10.70
C GLN A 153 4.46 17.42 10.40
N ASP A 154 5.16 17.99 9.42
CA ASP A 154 5.14 19.45 9.16
C ASP A 154 4.56 19.82 7.79
N SER A 155 4.13 18.84 6.98
CA SER A 155 3.64 19.11 5.63
C SER A 155 2.60 18.09 5.17
N THR A 156 1.84 18.46 4.14
CA THR A 156 0.87 17.59 3.47
C THR A 156 1.01 17.79 1.97
N LYS A 157 0.93 16.70 1.21
CA LYS A 157 0.95 16.73 -0.26
C LYS A 157 0.00 15.70 -0.84
N GLU A 158 -0.52 15.97 -2.03
CA GLU A 158 -1.19 14.98 -2.88
C GLU A 158 -0.11 14.24 -3.71
N LEU A 159 -0.26 12.93 -3.87
CA LEU A 159 0.66 12.06 -4.62
C LEU A 159 0.11 11.65 -5.99
#